data_AF-M4C5S8-F1
#
_entry.id   AF-M4C5S8-F1
#
_cell.length_a   1.000
_cell.length_b   1.000
_cell.length_c   1.000
_cell.angle_alpha   90.00
_cell.angle_beta   90.00
_cell.angle_gamma   90.00
#
_symmetry.space_group_name_H-M   'P 1'
#
loop_
_entity.id
_entity.type
_entity.pdbx_description
1 polymer ?
#
loop_
_entity_poly.entity_id
_entity_poly.type
_entity_poly.pdbx_seq_one_letter_code
_entity_poly.pdbx_strand_id
1 'polypeptide(L)'
;MSHNIIDTFALDNVHPGGKVFRSLALDVSAKAMLSTTNYVICGQAKKLTWRLQHRYAETRYTQHRKSTRNALAGNNSCGACARNLAPGSFGFPRVGAIGKSVCKLCMNHVCLKCKRPKGISFLAPNGKLLRHKITFCVMCMSEVTQMDALSAACDQAEGYQAYNVMTSLSGSDILSDDLNV
;
A
#
# COMPACT_ATOMS: atom_id res chain seq x y z
N MET A 1 -17.48 11.82 17.58
CA MET A 1 -17.75 11.12 16.31
C MET A 1 -16.61 10.14 16.06
N SER A 2 -16.90 8.87 15.80
CA SER A 2 -15.88 7.87 15.46
C SER A 2 -15.35 8.16 14.05
N HIS A 3 -14.12 8.67 13.97
CA HIS A 3 -13.45 8.91 12.69
C HIS A 3 -13.16 7.57 11.98
N ASN A 4 -13.28 7.54 10.65
CA ASN A 4 -13.00 6.37 9.79
C ASN A 4 -14.02 5.20 9.83
N ILE A 5 -15.29 5.44 10.17
CA ILE A 5 -16.37 4.44 10.02
C ILE A 5 -17.28 4.82 8.85
N ILE A 6 -17.64 3.85 8.00
CA ILE A 6 -18.59 4.02 6.89
C ILE A 6 -19.72 3.03 7.13
N ASP A 7 -20.91 3.54 7.41
CA ASP A 7 -22.13 2.73 7.42
C ASP A 7 -22.73 2.74 6.02
N THR A 8 -23.00 1.55 5.46
CA THR A 8 -23.60 1.40 4.13
C THR A 8 -24.86 0.56 4.24
N PHE A 9 -25.98 1.16 3.89
CA PHE A 9 -27.27 0.48 3.77
C PHE A 9 -27.65 0.45 2.30
N ALA A 10 -27.95 -0.73 1.78
CA ALA A 10 -28.35 -0.91 0.39
C ALA A 10 -29.58 -1.82 0.32
N LEU A 11 -30.55 -1.43 -0.51
CA LEU A 11 -31.73 -2.19 -0.84
C LEU A 11 -31.89 -2.12 -2.37
N ASP A 12 -32.11 -3.26 -3.01
CA ASP A 12 -32.31 -3.33 -4.45
C ASP A 12 -33.49 -4.26 -4.81
N ASN A 13 -34.23 -3.88 -5.83
CA ASN A 13 -35.37 -4.64 -6.36
C ASN A 13 -35.05 -5.07 -7.79
N VAL A 14 -34.76 -6.36 -7.97
CA VAL A 14 -34.24 -6.88 -9.23
C VAL A 14 -35.34 -7.52 -10.06
N HIS A 15 -35.64 -6.94 -11.23
CA HIS A 15 -36.45 -7.58 -12.25
C HIS A 15 -35.54 -8.04 -13.41
N PRO A 16 -35.21 -9.33 -13.52
CA PRO A 16 -34.20 -9.80 -14.47
C PRO A 16 -34.51 -9.48 -15.94
N GLY A 17 -35.79 -9.47 -16.33
CA GLY A 17 -36.20 -9.27 -17.73
C GLY A 17 -35.58 -10.28 -18.71
N GLY A 18 -36.11 -10.36 -19.94
CA GLY A 18 -35.50 -11.19 -20.99
C GLY A 18 -35.25 -12.66 -20.60
N LYS A 19 -34.11 -13.21 -21.02
CA LYS A 19 -33.71 -14.63 -20.83
C LYS A 19 -32.69 -14.82 -19.70
N VAL A 20 -32.65 -13.96 -18.68
CA VAL A 20 -31.73 -14.09 -17.55
C VAL A 20 -32.38 -14.91 -16.44
N PHE A 21 -31.68 -15.94 -15.94
CA PHE A 21 -32.17 -16.70 -14.79
C PHE A 21 -32.24 -15.82 -13.54
N ARG A 22 -33.36 -15.90 -12.83
CA ARG A 22 -33.59 -15.14 -11.59
C ARG A 22 -32.50 -15.39 -10.55
N SER A 23 -31.99 -16.62 -10.44
CA SER A 23 -30.89 -16.99 -9.55
C SER A 23 -29.60 -16.25 -9.88
N LEU A 24 -29.25 -16.13 -11.16
CA LEU A 24 -28.08 -15.38 -11.62
C LEU A 24 -28.26 -13.88 -11.37
N ALA A 25 -29.44 -13.34 -11.68
CA ALA A 25 -29.73 -11.92 -11.45
C ALA A 25 -29.64 -11.55 -9.96
N LEU A 26 -30.15 -12.40 -9.06
CA LEU A 26 -30.03 -12.20 -7.63
C LEU A 26 -28.56 -12.26 -7.15
N ASP A 27 -27.77 -13.21 -7.64
CA ASP A 27 -26.34 -13.33 -7.29
C ASP A 27 -25.53 -12.11 -7.76
N VAL A 28 -25.74 -11.67 -9.00
CA VAL A 28 -25.05 -10.49 -9.55
C VAL A 28 -25.43 -9.22 -8.78
N SER A 29 -26.71 -9.00 -8.50
CA SER A 29 -27.15 -7.85 -7.70
C SER A 29 -26.62 -7.89 -6.27
N ALA A 30 -26.64 -9.06 -5.62
CA ALA A 30 -26.06 -9.22 -4.29
C ALA A 30 -24.56 -8.87 -4.28
N LYS A 31 -23.80 -9.36 -5.27
CA LYS A 31 -22.37 -9.01 -5.44
C LYS A 31 -22.17 -7.53 -5.73
N ALA A 32 -23.03 -6.91 -6.53
CA ALA A 32 -22.98 -5.47 -6.80
C ALA A 32 -23.22 -4.65 -5.53
N MET A 33 -24.21 -5.02 -4.71
CA MET A 33 -24.48 -4.36 -3.43
C MET A 33 -23.31 -4.51 -2.46
N LEU A 34 -22.75 -5.72 -2.35
CA LEU A 34 -21.60 -6.01 -1.50
C LEU A 34 -20.29 -5.38 -2.03
N SER A 35 -20.22 -4.97 -3.30
CA SER A 35 -19.02 -4.34 -3.85
C SER A 35 -18.64 -3.05 -3.11
N THR A 36 -19.59 -2.41 -2.44
CA THR A 36 -19.37 -1.25 -1.57
C THR A 36 -18.38 -1.54 -0.44
N THR A 37 -18.27 -2.78 0.05
CA THR A 37 -17.27 -3.15 1.07
C THR A 37 -15.84 -3.06 0.54
N ASN A 38 -15.65 -3.14 -0.78
CA ASN A 38 -14.33 -2.98 -1.39
C ASN A 38 -13.82 -1.53 -1.29
N TYR A 39 -14.69 -0.54 -1.03
CA TYR A 39 -14.27 0.85 -0.84
C TYR A 39 -13.33 1.02 0.34
N VAL A 40 -13.46 0.21 1.39
CA VAL A 40 -12.52 0.23 2.52
C VAL A 40 -11.13 -0.15 2.03
N ILE A 41 -11.00 -1.23 1.25
CA ILE A 41 -9.70 -1.69 0.72
C ILE A 41 -9.10 -0.64 -0.22
N CYS A 42 -9.92 -0.09 -1.12
CA CYS A 42 -9.51 0.98 -2.03
C CYS A 42 -9.07 2.24 -1.28
N GLY A 43 -9.82 2.66 -0.26
CA GLY A 43 -9.50 3.81 0.58
C GLY A 43 -8.19 3.61 1.32
N GLN A 44 -7.97 2.43 1.90
CA GLN A 44 -6.70 2.08 2.57
C GLN A 44 -5.52 2.10 1.59
N ALA A 45 -5.69 1.57 0.38
CA ALA A 45 -4.67 1.63 -0.66
C ALA A 45 -4.38 3.08 -1.09
N LYS A 46 -5.41 3.92 -1.24
CA LYS A 46 -5.28 5.35 -1.56
C LYS A 46 -4.54 6.11 -0.46
N LYS A 47 -4.90 5.92 0.81
CA LYS A 47 -4.19 6.51 1.96
C LYS A 47 -2.71 6.09 1.99
N LEU A 48 -2.44 4.81 1.73
CA LEU A 48 -1.08 4.28 1.70
C LEU A 48 -0.25 4.92 0.59
N THR A 49 -0.79 5.00 -0.62
CA THR A 49 -0.14 5.66 -1.76
C THR A 49 0.09 7.13 -1.47
N TRP A 50 -0.93 7.85 -1.00
CA TRP A 50 -0.84 9.27 -0.64
C TRP A 50 0.27 9.52 0.39
N ARG A 51 0.32 8.72 1.46
CA ARG A 51 1.34 8.85 2.51
C ARG A 51 2.74 8.52 2.00
N LEU A 52 2.88 7.50 1.16
CA LEU A 52 4.18 7.12 0.56
C LEU A 52 4.77 8.25 -0.27
N GLN A 53 3.93 8.97 -1.00
CA GLN A 53 4.35 10.06 -1.85
C GLN A 53 4.77 11.30 -1.08
N HIS A 54 4.01 11.68 -0.05
CA HIS A 54 4.37 12.76 0.85
C HIS A 54 5.75 12.52 1.49
N ARG A 55 5.98 11.30 2.00
CA ARG A 55 7.30 10.91 2.53
C ARG A 55 8.41 11.02 1.50
N TYR A 56 8.12 10.68 0.25
CA TYR A 56 9.09 10.79 -0.82
C TYR A 56 9.43 12.25 -1.16
N ALA A 57 8.43 13.13 -1.23
CA ALA A 57 8.62 14.56 -1.42
C ALA A 57 9.43 15.19 -0.27
N GLU A 58 9.10 14.85 0.99
CA GLU A 58 9.87 15.24 2.19
C GLU A 58 11.34 14.78 2.09
N THR A 59 11.57 13.52 1.70
CA THR A 59 12.92 12.96 1.58
C THR A 59 13.72 13.67 0.49
N ARG A 60 13.14 13.91 -0.68
CA ARG A 60 13.78 14.65 -1.79
C ARG A 60 14.18 16.06 -1.39
N TYR A 61 13.34 16.76 -0.61
CA TYR A 61 13.65 18.08 -0.08
C TYR A 61 14.84 18.04 0.90
N THR A 62 14.88 17.07 1.80
CA THR A 62 15.98 16.94 2.77
C THR A 62 17.31 16.50 2.15
N GLN A 63 17.26 15.73 1.05
CA GLN A 63 18.44 15.24 0.34
C GLN A 63 19.19 16.37 -0.38
N HIS A 64 18.48 17.41 -0.84
CA HIS A 64 19.11 18.63 -1.39
C HIS A 64 19.90 19.44 -0.36
N ARG A 65 19.67 19.24 0.95
CA ARG A 65 20.32 20.00 2.04
C ARG A 65 21.45 19.24 2.74
N LYS A 66 21.62 17.93 2.49
CA LYS A 66 22.64 17.11 3.15
C LYS A 66 23.44 16.34 2.11
N SER A 67 24.50 16.96 1.61
CA SER A 67 25.61 16.22 1.02
C SER A 67 26.14 15.24 2.07
N THR A 68 26.00 13.95 1.76
CA THR A 68 26.81 12.83 2.26
C THR A 68 27.25 12.91 3.73
N ARG A 69 26.33 12.66 4.68
CA ARG A 69 26.74 12.24 6.03
C ARG A 69 25.96 11.00 6.48
N ASN A 70 26.63 9.86 6.35
CA ASN A 70 26.58 8.69 7.25
C ASN A 70 25.23 7.97 7.45
N ALA A 71 24.53 7.59 6.38
CA ALA A 71 23.31 6.75 6.47
C ALA A 71 23.56 5.23 6.37
N LEU A 72 24.78 4.77 6.65
CA LEU A 72 25.18 3.35 6.60
C LEU A 72 25.75 2.84 7.93
N ALA A 73 25.59 3.57 9.03
CA ALA A 73 25.70 2.99 10.36
C ALA A 73 24.51 2.04 10.54
N GLY A 74 24.69 0.80 10.07
CA GLY A 74 23.68 -0.23 9.91
C GLY A 74 22.99 -0.52 11.22
N ASN A 75 21.86 0.16 11.44
CA ASN A 75 20.99 -0.12 12.54
C ASN A 75 20.34 -1.47 12.24
N ASN A 76 21.03 -2.53 12.66
CA ASN A 76 20.67 -3.91 12.38
C ASN A 76 19.43 -4.32 13.18
N SER A 77 18.65 -3.41 13.76
CA SER A 77 17.42 -3.71 14.48
C SER A 77 16.20 -3.49 13.60
N CYS A 78 15.16 -4.28 13.81
CA CYS A 78 13.87 -4.05 13.17
C CYS A 78 13.24 -2.75 13.68
N GLY A 79 12.93 -1.80 12.79
CA GLY A 79 12.31 -0.52 13.15
C GLY A 79 10.88 -0.61 13.71
N ALA A 80 10.29 -1.81 13.77
CA ALA A 80 8.95 -2.02 14.34
C ALA A 80 8.96 -2.76 15.68
N CYS A 81 9.90 -3.69 15.91
CA CYS A 81 9.94 -4.51 17.13
C CYS A 81 11.31 -4.52 17.82
N ALA A 82 12.24 -3.68 17.37
CA ALA A 82 13.63 -3.56 17.85
C ALA A 82 14.47 -4.85 17.80
N ARG A 83 13.96 -5.94 17.22
CA ARG A 83 14.67 -7.22 17.14
C ARG A 83 15.95 -7.09 16.33
N ASN A 84 17.04 -7.67 16.85
CA ASN A 84 18.32 -7.77 16.14
C ASN A 84 18.24 -8.64 14.88
N LEU A 85 18.62 -8.03 13.75
CA LEU A 85 18.72 -8.54 12.38
C LEU A 85 20.18 -8.65 11.91
N ALA A 86 21.14 -8.39 12.82
CA ALA A 86 22.54 -8.62 12.57
C ALA A 86 22.77 -10.12 12.29
N PRO A 87 23.78 -10.48 11.47
CA PRO A 87 24.20 -11.87 11.33
C PRO A 87 24.64 -12.44 12.68
N GLY A 88 24.53 -13.77 12.82
CA GLY A 88 25.05 -14.50 13.99
C GLY A 88 26.58 -14.56 14.01
N SER A 89 27.14 -15.18 15.06
CA SER A 89 28.60 -15.28 15.27
C SER A 89 29.36 -15.99 14.13
N PHE A 90 28.66 -16.80 13.33
CA PHE A 90 29.22 -17.54 12.20
C PHE A 90 28.90 -16.90 10.83
N GLY A 91 28.49 -15.63 10.80
CA GLY A 91 28.11 -14.93 9.56
C GLY A 91 26.76 -15.33 8.97
N PHE A 92 26.13 -16.40 9.46
CA PHE A 92 24.80 -16.81 9.01
C PHE A 92 23.69 -15.85 9.49
N PRO A 93 22.67 -15.57 8.67
CA PRO A 93 21.51 -14.81 9.10
C PRO A 93 20.79 -15.54 10.23
N ARG A 94 20.45 -14.83 11.31
CA ARG A 94 19.51 -15.35 12.32
C ARG A 94 18.19 -15.69 11.62
N VAL A 95 17.44 -16.69 12.10
CA VAL A 95 16.11 -17.05 11.55
C VAL A 95 15.19 -15.84 11.36
N GLY A 96 15.27 -14.85 12.27
CA GLY A 96 14.50 -13.59 12.17
C GLY A 96 15.05 -12.53 11.20
N ALA A 97 16.27 -12.71 10.68
CA ALA A 97 16.94 -11.87 9.69
C ALA A 97 16.83 -12.42 8.26
N ILE A 98 16.47 -13.70 8.10
CA ILE A 98 16.17 -14.30 6.78
C ILE A 98 14.96 -13.57 6.18
N GLY A 99 15.10 -13.11 4.94
CA GLY A 99 14.05 -12.34 4.25
C GLY A 99 13.81 -10.93 4.82
N LYS A 100 14.79 -10.36 5.56
CA LYS A 100 14.72 -8.96 6.00
C LYS A 100 14.59 -8.02 4.80
N SER A 101 13.81 -6.97 4.98
CA SER A 101 13.48 -6.00 3.93
C SER A 101 13.48 -4.59 4.51
N VAL A 102 13.39 -3.58 3.66
CA VAL A 102 13.27 -2.18 4.10
C VAL A 102 11.82 -1.73 3.93
N CYS A 103 11.27 -1.05 4.94
CA CYS A 103 9.97 -0.39 4.82
C CYS A 103 10.13 0.84 3.92
N LYS A 104 9.38 0.94 2.82
CA LYS A 104 9.48 2.11 1.92
C LYS A 104 8.89 3.40 2.49
N LEU A 105 8.22 3.35 3.64
CA LEU A 105 7.64 4.55 4.28
C LEU A 105 8.57 5.18 5.32
N CYS A 106 9.15 4.39 6.22
CA CYS A 106 10.06 4.88 7.25
C CYS A 106 11.54 4.58 6.97
N MET A 107 11.85 3.91 5.85
CA MET A 107 13.21 3.52 5.42
C MET A 107 14.01 2.65 6.40
N ASN A 108 13.35 2.10 7.43
CA ASN A 108 13.99 1.20 8.41
C ASN A 108 13.96 -0.26 7.97
N HIS A 109 14.92 -1.06 8.46
CA HIS A 109 14.91 -2.52 8.31
C HIS A 109 13.72 -3.16 9.04
N VAL A 110 13.19 -4.24 8.46
CA VAL A 110 12.01 -4.95 8.95
C VAL A 110 12.27 -6.44 8.93
N CYS A 111 12.02 -7.11 10.05
CA CYS A 111 12.03 -8.57 10.12
C CYS A 111 10.84 -9.18 9.36
N LEU A 112 10.92 -10.46 9.04
CA LEU A 112 9.86 -11.18 8.33
C LEU A 112 8.49 -11.05 9.03
N LYS A 113 8.43 -11.12 10.37
CA LYS A 113 7.18 -11.02 11.13
C LYS A 113 6.51 -9.65 11.03
N CYS A 114 7.30 -8.58 10.98
CA CYS A 114 6.82 -7.21 10.90
C CYS A 114 6.61 -6.72 9.46
N LYS A 115 7.08 -7.50 8.47
CA LYS A 115 6.92 -7.23 7.04
C LYS A 115 5.45 -7.34 6.63
N ARG A 116 4.96 -6.34 5.91
CA ARG A 116 3.61 -6.28 5.33
C ARG A 116 3.72 -5.82 3.87
N PRO A 117 3.94 -6.76 2.92
CA PRO A 117 3.97 -6.41 1.51
C PRO A 117 2.55 -6.05 1.03
N LYS A 118 2.43 -4.97 0.26
CA LYS A 118 1.17 -4.52 -0.34
C LYS A 118 1.39 -4.19 -1.81
N GLY A 119 0.47 -4.67 -2.64
CA GLY A 119 0.40 -4.28 -4.04
C GLY A 119 -0.19 -2.88 -4.14
N ILE A 120 0.58 -1.94 -4.68
CA ILE A 120 0.12 -0.58 -4.98
C ILE A 120 -0.10 -0.50 -6.49
N SER A 121 -1.29 -0.08 -6.89
CA SER A 121 -1.69 0.07 -8.29
C SER A 121 -1.87 1.54 -8.67
N PHE A 122 -1.48 1.92 -9.88
CA PHE A 122 -1.68 3.26 -10.42
C PHE A 122 -1.87 3.24 -11.93
N LEU A 123 -2.51 4.27 -12.47
CA LEU A 123 -2.64 4.47 -13.90
C LEU A 123 -1.42 5.25 -14.40
N ALA A 124 -0.68 4.67 -15.35
CA ALA A 124 0.37 5.36 -16.07
C ALA A 124 -0.23 6.37 -17.06
N PRO A 125 0.55 7.36 -17.53
CA PRO A 125 0.07 8.36 -18.50
C PRO A 125 -0.50 7.76 -19.80
N ASN A 126 -0.05 6.56 -20.16
CA ASN A 126 -0.55 5.79 -21.31
C ASN A 126 -1.83 5.00 -21.01
N GLY A 127 -2.47 5.22 -19.85
CA GLY A 127 -3.66 4.51 -19.41
C GLY A 127 -3.43 3.09 -18.88
N LYS A 128 -2.19 2.58 -18.89
CA LYS A 128 -1.90 1.22 -18.38
C LYS A 128 -1.90 1.20 -16.86
N LEU A 129 -2.50 0.17 -16.27
CA LEU A 129 -2.44 -0.07 -14.83
C LEU A 129 -1.08 -0.69 -14.48
N LEU A 130 -0.27 0.02 -13.70
CA LEU A 130 0.98 -0.48 -13.16
C LEU A 130 0.79 -0.91 -11.72
N ARG A 131 1.34 -2.09 -11.37
CA ARG A 131 1.22 -2.68 -10.02
C ARG A 131 2.60 -3.03 -9.49
N HIS A 132 2.94 -2.50 -8.32
CA HIS A 132 4.22 -2.80 -7.66
C HIS A 132 3.99 -3.39 -6.27
N LYS A 133 4.76 -4.42 -5.94
CA LYS A 133 4.74 -5.04 -4.60
C LYS A 133 5.71 -4.29 -3.69
N ILE A 134 5.17 -3.44 -2.84
CA ILE A 134 5.96 -2.59 -1.95
C ILE A 134 5.92 -3.16 -0.53
N THR A 135 7.06 -3.14 0.16
CA THR A 135 7.15 -3.60 1.54
C THR A 135 6.96 -2.45 2.53
N PHE A 136 6.05 -2.66 3.49
CA PHE A 136 5.82 -1.78 4.63
C PHE A 136 6.05 -2.53 5.94
N CYS A 137 6.31 -1.80 7.04
CA CYS A 137 6.28 -2.39 8.39
C CYS A 137 4.88 -2.28 8.99
N VAL A 138 4.58 -3.16 9.96
CA VAL A 138 3.29 -3.18 10.66
C VAL A 138 2.91 -1.84 11.30
N MET A 139 3.89 -1.08 11.84
CA MET A 139 3.65 0.22 12.45
C MET A 139 3.17 1.26 11.43
N CYS A 140 3.87 1.37 10.29
CA CYS A 140 3.49 2.27 9.21
C CYS A 140 2.12 1.91 8.61
N MET A 141 1.81 0.61 8.50
CA MET A 141 0.48 0.19 8.07
C MET A 141 -0.61 0.61 9.06
N SER A 142 -0.34 0.47 10.37
CA SER A 142 -1.29 0.89 11.41
C SER A 142 -1.53 2.40 11.39
N GLU A 143 -0.46 3.20 11.23
CA GLU A 143 -0.56 4.66 11.08
C GLU A 143 -1.46 5.01 9.89
N VAL A 144 -1.19 4.44 8.72
CA VAL A 144 -1.98 4.67 7.50
C VAL A 144 -3.44 4.28 7.69
N THR A 145 -3.72 3.19 8.41
CA THR A 145 -5.10 2.78 8.67
C THR A 145 -5.85 3.77 9.54
N GLN A 146 -5.17 4.40 10.50
CA GLN A 146 -5.74 5.37 11.43
C GLN A 146 -5.77 6.81 10.88
N MET A 147 -4.97 7.11 9.84
CA MET A 147 -4.99 8.42 9.18
C MET A 147 -6.37 8.79 8.66
N ASP A 148 -6.67 10.09 8.73
CA ASP A 148 -7.88 10.66 8.13
C ASP A 148 -7.89 10.45 6.60
N ALA A 149 -9.04 10.02 6.09
CA ALA A 149 -9.25 9.82 4.67
C ALA A 149 -9.53 11.14 3.93
N LEU A 150 -10.00 12.18 4.63
CA LEU A 150 -10.39 13.44 4.02
C LEU A 150 -9.23 14.11 3.27
N SER A 151 -8.06 14.26 3.91
CA SER A 151 -6.90 14.90 3.28
C SER A 151 -6.45 14.16 2.02
N ALA A 152 -6.41 12.82 2.07
CA ALA A 152 -6.04 12.02 0.91
C ALA A 152 -7.08 12.12 -0.23
N ALA A 153 -8.36 12.30 0.10
CA ALA A 153 -9.42 12.46 -0.88
C ALA A 153 -9.43 13.86 -1.52
N CYS A 154 -9.23 14.92 -0.72
CA CYS A 154 -9.12 16.30 -1.21
C CYS A 154 -7.98 16.46 -2.20
N ASP A 155 -6.76 16.04 -1.84
CA ASP A 155 -5.62 16.11 -2.74
C ASP A 155 -5.90 15.37 -4.05
N GLN A 156 -6.51 14.18 -3.97
CA GLN A 156 -6.88 13.41 -5.16
C GLN A 156 -7.88 14.13 -6.06
N ALA A 157 -8.85 14.86 -5.49
CA ALA A 157 -9.82 15.63 -6.26
C ALA A 157 -9.18 16.82 -6.98
N GLU A 158 -8.13 17.42 -6.40
CA GLU A 158 -7.41 18.57 -6.95
C GLU A 158 -6.43 18.22 -8.08
N GLY A 159 -6.35 16.94 -8.48
CA GLY A 159 -5.49 16.50 -9.59
C GLY A 159 -4.16 15.86 -9.15
N TYR A 160 -4.15 15.21 -7.99
CA TYR A 160 -2.98 14.53 -7.43
C TYR A 160 -2.24 13.60 -8.42
N GLN A 161 -0.98 13.94 -8.70
CA GLN A 161 -0.17 13.23 -9.69
C GLN A 161 0.66 12.11 -9.05
N ALA A 162 -0.02 10.98 -8.85
CA ALA A 162 0.56 9.80 -8.21
C ALA A 162 1.71 9.13 -8.99
N TYR A 163 1.95 9.50 -10.24
CA TYR A 163 2.89 8.81 -11.12
C TYR A 163 4.37 9.12 -10.82
N ASN A 164 4.70 10.33 -10.35
CA ASN A 164 6.09 10.77 -10.21
C ASN A 164 6.89 9.97 -9.17
N VAL A 165 6.20 9.46 -8.15
CA VAL A 165 6.85 8.74 -7.04
C VAL A 165 7.16 7.29 -7.39
N MET A 166 6.39 6.67 -8.29
CA MET A 166 6.53 5.24 -8.60
C MET A 166 7.67 4.94 -9.58
N THR A 167 7.98 5.85 -10.52
CA THR A 167 9.18 5.73 -11.38
C THR A 167 10.45 5.55 -10.54
N SER A 168 10.52 6.21 -9.38
CA SER A 168 11.62 6.05 -8.43
C SER A 168 11.54 4.85 -7.48
N LEU A 169 10.38 4.21 -7.36
CA LEU A 169 10.19 2.99 -6.56
C LEU A 169 10.45 1.71 -7.36
N SER A 170 10.61 1.83 -8.69
CA SER A 170 10.79 0.74 -9.65
C SER A 170 12.04 -0.15 -9.43
N GLY A 171 12.93 0.20 -8.49
CA GLY A 171 14.03 -0.67 -8.08
C GLY A 171 13.62 -1.89 -7.23
N SER A 172 12.33 -2.22 -7.12
CA SER A 172 11.86 -3.43 -6.42
C SER A 172 10.80 -4.15 -7.25
N ASP A 173 11.19 -5.34 -7.71
CA ASP A 173 10.42 -6.47 -8.29
C ASP A 173 9.08 -6.08 -8.93
N ILE A 174 9.15 -5.73 -10.22
CA ILE A 174 7.99 -5.66 -11.12
C ILE A 174 7.47 -7.08 -11.30
N LEU A 175 6.29 -7.38 -10.76
CA LEU A 175 5.55 -8.56 -11.16
C LEU A 175 4.69 -8.14 -12.36
N SER A 176 5.14 -8.51 -13.55
CA SER A 176 4.27 -8.55 -14.72
C SER A 176 3.31 -9.71 -14.52
N ASP A 177 2.06 -9.44 -14.14
CA ASP A 177 1.00 -10.41 -14.36
C ASP A 177 0.54 -10.23 -15.81
N ASP A 178 0.96 -11.17 -16.65
CA ASP A 178 0.37 -11.42 -17.95
C ASP A 178 -1.12 -11.75 -17.76
N LEU A 179 -2.01 -10.85 -18.19
CA LEU A 179 -3.38 -11.24 -18.51
C LEU A 179 -3.34 -12.05 -19.80
N ASN A 180 -3.31 -13.38 -19.66
CA ASN A 180 -3.88 -14.29 -20.64
C ASN A 180 -5.09 -14.98 -20.02
N VAL A 181 -6.16 -15.03 -20.83
CA VAL A 181 -7.52 -15.57 -20.64
C VAL A 181 -8.55 -14.56 -20.14
#